data_AF-A0A853DUQ4-F1
#
_entry.id   AF-A0A853DUQ4-F1
#
_cell.length_a   1.000
_cell.length_b   1.000
_cell.length_c   1.000
_cell.angle_alpha   90.00
_cell.angle_beta   90.00
_cell.angle_gamma   90.00
#
_symmetry.space_group_name_H-M   'P 1'
#
loop_
_entity.id
_entity.type
_entity.pdbx_description
1 polymer ?
#
loop_
_entity_poly.entity_id
_entity_poly.type
_entity_poly.pdbx_seq_one_letter_code
_entity_poly.pdbx_strand_id
1 'polypeptide(L)'
;MHWWNDFVDWFFAPATRPVIFYGAVLAVAVIVSGLLAAWIARGALKGLLSRTDRQQKASAIAALVDAATEASVWNSLTPAEQILSDRAVGQADILVRLLPIKGSGVAANWAGHQLAEMKRASATFGYQLDPAIAEFRDRLIEWQNKPGRARKIFQNDLERWRFENTDGERSVLQQQDAWVAQQHHEQYAAPVASEQTTADSGPLSALTTPVDSGEGNDTAPTSRLGQPV
;
A
#
# COMPACT_ATOMS: atom_id res chain seq x y z
N MET A 1 -46.25 -52.97 -28.95
CA MET A 1 -46.69 -53.23 -27.56
C MET A 1 -46.12 -54.54 -26.99
N HIS A 2 -45.90 -55.59 -27.80
CA HIS A 2 -45.27 -56.85 -27.34
C HIS A 2 -43.90 -56.67 -26.66
N TRP A 3 -42.98 -55.88 -27.23
CA TRP A 3 -41.66 -55.65 -26.65
C TRP A 3 -41.67 -55.13 -25.20
N TRP A 4 -42.71 -54.37 -24.82
CA TRP A 4 -42.86 -53.86 -23.46
C TRP A 4 -43.29 -54.96 -22.49
N ASN A 5 -44.24 -55.80 -22.89
CA ASN A 5 -44.66 -56.94 -22.08
C ASN A 5 -43.53 -57.98 -21.95
N ASP A 6 -42.82 -58.27 -23.04
CA ASP A 6 -41.69 -59.21 -23.03
C ASP A 6 -40.58 -58.76 -22.08
N PHE A 7 -40.32 -57.44 -22.03
CA PHE A 7 -39.39 -56.84 -21.08
C PHE A 7 -39.87 -56.96 -19.63
N VAL A 8 -41.16 -56.65 -19.37
CA VAL A 8 -41.77 -56.75 -18.04
C VAL A 8 -41.75 -58.20 -17.53
N ASP A 9 -42.13 -59.15 -18.39
CA ASP A 9 -42.14 -60.58 -18.05
C ASP A 9 -40.72 -61.10 -17.75
N TRP A 10 -39.74 -60.69 -18.56
CA TRP A 10 -38.32 -61.00 -18.31
C TRP A 10 -37.82 -60.40 -16.98
N PHE A 11 -38.19 -59.16 -16.67
CA PHE A 11 -37.76 -58.46 -15.47
C PHE A 11 -38.27 -59.12 -14.18
N PHE A 12 -39.50 -59.64 -14.20
CA PHE A 12 -40.09 -60.34 -13.06
C PHE A 12 -39.83 -61.86 -13.04
N ALA A 13 -39.23 -62.43 -14.09
CA ALA A 13 -38.91 -63.84 -14.17
C ALA A 13 -37.93 -64.28 -13.06
N PRO A 14 -38.16 -65.41 -12.36
CA PRO A 14 -37.31 -65.88 -11.26
C PRO A 14 -35.84 -66.10 -11.66
N ALA A 15 -35.58 -66.51 -12.90
CA ALA A 15 -34.23 -66.76 -13.43
C ALA A 15 -33.41 -65.46 -13.61
N THR A 16 -34.06 -64.30 -13.73
CA THR A 16 -33.41 -63.00 -13.97
C THR A 16 -32.95 -62.33 -12.66
N ARG A 17 -33.46 -62.78 -11.50
CA ARG A 17 -33.17 -62.18 -10.18
C ARG A 17 -31.67 -62.07 -9.86
N PRO A 18 -30.81 -63.09 -10.12
CA PRO A 18 -29.38 -62.98 -9.86
C PRO A 18 -28.72 -61.88 -10.71
N VAL A 19 -29.09 -61.78 -11.99
CA VAL A 19 -28.53 -60.77 -12.92
C VAL A 19 -28.90 -59.36 -12.48
N ILE A 20 -30.17 -59.14 -12.11
CA ILE A 20 -30.65 -57.85 -11.57
C ILE A 20 -29.91 -57.51 -10.28
N PHE A 21 -29.72 -58.48 -9.38
CA PHE A 21 -28.99 -58.28 -8.14
C PHE A 21 -27.54 -57.86 -8.38
N TYR A 22 -26.79 -58.57 -9.23
CA TYR A 22 -25.41 -58.19 -9.55
C TYR A 22 -25.32 -56.82 -10.23
N GLY A 23 -26.27 -56.51 -11.14
CA GLY A 23 -26.36 -55.20 -11.77
C GLY A 23 -26.62 -54.08 -10.76
N ALA A 24 -27.55 -54.30 -9.83
CA ALA A 24 -27.85 -53.36 -8.76
C ALA A 24 -26.66 -53.15 -7.81
N VAL A 25 -25.98 -54.23 -7.42
CA VAL A 25 -24.77 -54.16 -6.58
C VAL A 25 -23.66 -53.37 -7.29
N LEU A 26 -23.44 -53.60 -8.60
CA LEU A 26 -22.45 -52.86 -9.37
C LEU A 26 -22.82 -51.37 -9.45
N ALA A 27 -24.08 -51.05 -9.73
CA ALA A 27 -24.56 -49.67 -9.77
C ALA A 27 -24.34 -48.96 -8.43
N VAL A 28 -24.69 -49.61 -7.31
CA VAL A 28 -24.45 -49.08 -5.97
C VAL A 28 -22.96 -48.92 -5.69
N ALA A 29 -22.12 -49.90 -6.06
CA ALA A 29 -20.68 -49.82 -5.86
C ALA A 29 -20.07 -48.63 -6.60
N VAL A 30 -20.49 -48.38 -7.86
CA VAL A 30 -20.05 -47.23 -8.65
C VAL A 30 -20.50 -45.91 -8.02
N ILE A 31 -21.76 -45.82 -7.58
CA ILE A 31 -22.29 -44.62 -6.91
C ILE A 31 -21.52 -44.32 -5.63
N VAL A 32 -21.34 -45.32 -4.76
CA VAL A 32 -20.63 -45.17 -3.49
C VAL A 32 -19.16 -44.80 -3.72
N SER A 33 -18.51 -45.43 -4.70
CA SER A 33 -17.12 -45.11 -5.07
C SER A 33 -16.99 -43.67 -5.56
N GLY A 34 -17.92 -43.22 -6.42
CA GLY A 34 -17.96 -41.84 -6.91
C GLY A 34 -18.20 -40.82 -5.79
N LEU A 35 -19.12 -41.11 -4.86
CA LEU A 35 -19.38 -40.25 -3.71
C LEU A 35 -18.17 -40.15 -2.79
N LEU A 36 -17.50 -41.27 -2.51
CA LEU A 36 -16.31 -41.31 -1.68
C LEU A 36 -15.15 -40.52 -2.32
N ALA A 37 -14.93 -40.72 -3.63
CA ALA A 37 -13.93 -39.98 -4.38
C ALA A 37 -14.20 -38.46 -4.36
N ALA A 38 -15.46 -38.05 -4.56
CA ALA A 38 -15.86 -36.65 -4.51
C ALA A 38 -15.64 -36.02 -3.12
N TRP A 39 -15.92 -36.76 -2.05
CA TRP A 39 -15.67 -36.32 -0.67
C TRP A 39 -14.18 -36.10 -0.39
N ILE A 40 -13.32 -37.04 -0.79
CA ILE A 40 -11.87 -36.93 -0.62
C ILE A 40 -11.35 -35.73 -1.43
N ALA A 41 -11.76 -35.59 -2.68
CA ALA A 41 -11.36 -34.48 -3.55
C ALA A 41 -11.75 -33.11 -2.95
N ARG A 42 -12.99 -32.98 -2.45
CA ARG A 42 -13.45 -31.74 -1.81
C ARG A 42 -12.66 -31.43 -0.54
N GLY A 43 -12.33 -32.44 0.27
CA GLY A 43 -11.49 -32.30 1.46
C GLY A 43 -10.08 -31.81 1.12
N ALA A 44 -9.44 -32.43 0.13
CA ALA A 44 -8.11 -32.06 -0.35
C ALA A 44 -8.08 -30.62 -0.90
N LEU A 45 -9.06 -30.26 -1.73
CA LEU A 45 -9.15 -28.91 -2.30
C LEU A 45 -9.34 -27.84 -1.22
N LYS A 46 -10.24 -28.08 -0.25
CA LYS A 46 -10.43 -27.18 0.89
C LYS A 46 -9.14 -27.02 1.70
N GLY A 47 -8.42 -28.12 1.92
CA GLY A 47 -7.13 -28.12 2.60
C GLY A 47 -6.09 -27.27 1.87
N LEU A 48 -5.95 -27.45 0.56
CA LEU A 48 -5.05 -26.67 -0.29
C LEU A 48 -5.38 -25.18 -0.25
N LEU A 49 -6.65 -24.81 -0.48
CA LEU A 49 -7.08 -23.40 -0.42
C LEU A 49 -6.76 -22.77 0.94
N SER A 50 -7.01 -23.48 2.04
CA SER A 50 -6.72 -22.98 3.39
C SER A 50 -5.23 -22.78 3.65
N ARG A 51 -4.36 -23.62 3.06
CA ARG A 51 -2.90 -23.49 3.15
C ARG A 51 -2.42 -22.30 2.32
N THR A 52 -2.90 -22.16 1.08
CA THR A 52 -2.57 -21.03 0.20
C THR A 52 -3.00 -19.70 0.82
N ASP A 53 -4.21 -19.63 1.40
CA ASP A 53 -4.70 -18.42 2.07
C ASP A 53 -3.82 -18.05 3.28
N ARG A 54 -3.43 -19.02 4.13
CA ARG A 54 -2.49 -18.79 5.24
C ARG A 54 -1.12 -18.33 4.75
N GLN A 55 -0.61 -18.93 3.67
CA GLN A 55 0.68 -18.56 3.08
C GLN A 55 0.66 -17.16 2.50
N GLN A 56 -0.39 -16.78 1.76
CA GLN A 56 -0.54 -15.42 1.22
C GLN A 56 -0.55 -14.38 2.35
N LYS A 57 -1.31 -14.63 3.42
CA LYS A 57 -1.34 -13.75 4.59
C LYS A 57 0.01 -13.61 5.26
N ALA A 58 0.71 -14.73 5.48
CA ALA A 58 2.05 -14.72 6.07
C ALA A 58 3.06 -13.97 5.18
N SER A 59 3.01 -14.20 3.86
CA SER A 59 3.92 -13.53 2.91
C SER A 59 3.72 -12.02 2.84
N ALA A 60 2.48 -11.55 2.89
CA ALA A 60 2.18 -10.12 2.88
C ALA A 60 2.62 -9.42 4.18
N ILE A 61 2.43 -10.07 5.34
CA ILE A 61 2.92 -9.55 6.62
C ILE A 61 4.45 -9.56 6.65
N ALA A 62 5.09 -10.62 6.16
CA ALA A 62 6.55 -10.68 6.06
C ALA A 62 7.09 -9.56 5.17
N ALA A 63 6.47 -9.32 4.00
CA ALA A 63 6.87 -8.23 3.11
C ALA A 63 6.73 -6.85 3.77
N LEU A 64 5.68 -6.60 4.56
CA LEU A 64 5.55 -5.35 5.32
C LEU A 64 6.63 -5.19 6.39
N VAL A 65 6.96 -6.27 7.11
CA VAL A 65 7.97 -6.24 8.19
C VAL A 65 9.37 -6.07 7.62
N ASP A 66 9.65 -6.70 6.48
CA ASP A 66 10.88 -6.50 5.71
C ASP A 66 11.00 -5.04 5.26
N ALA A 67 9.95 -4.50 4.64
CA ALA A 67 9.88 -3.08 4.27
C ALA A 67 10.02 -2.13 5.49
N ALA A 68 9.53 -2.50 6.66
CA ALA A 68 9.73 -1.74 7.90
C ALA A 68 11.19 -1.73 8.36
N THR A 69 11.89 -2.84 8.16
CA THR A 69 13.32 -2.98 8.48
C THR A 69 14.17 -2.14 7.53
N GLU A 70 13.82 -2.07 6.25
CA GLU A 70 14.51 -1.16 5.32
C GLU A 70 14.17 0.31 5.58
N ALA A 71 12.91 0.62 5.90
CA ALA A 71 12.47 1.97 6.22
C ALA A 71 13.19 2.53 7.47
N SER A 72 13.46 1.70 8.48
CA SER A 72 14.14 2.14 9.70
C SER A 72 15.60 2.54 9.48
N VAL A 73 16.24 2.06 8.41
CA VAL A 73 17.63 2.40 8.05
C VAL A 73 17.71 3.26 6.79
N TRP A 74 16.58 3.77 6.29
CA TRP A 74 16.47 4.42 4.98
C TRP A 74 17.49 5.54 4.74
N ASN A 75 17.75 6.38 5.75
CA ASN A 75 18.71 7.48 5.63
C ASN A 75 20.19 7.05 5.54
N SER A 76 20.50 5.79 5.89
CA SER A 76 21.83 5.19 5.74
C SER A 76 22.04 4.48 4.39
N LEU A 77 20.95 4.26 3.64
CA LEU A 77 20.99 3.62 2.33
C LEU A 77 21.50 4.57 1.25
N THR A 78 22.14 4.02 0.22
CA THR A 78 22.50 4.79 -0.98
C THR A 78 21.25 5.22 -1.76
N PRO A 79 21.32 6.26 -2.61
CA PRO A 79 20.16 6.71 -3.39
C PRO A 79 19.50 5.62 -4.25
N ALA A 80 20.29 4.68 -4.78
CA ALA A 80 19.77 3.57 -5.57
C ALA A 80 18.99 2.57 -4.69
N GLU A 81 19.48 2.26 -3.49
CA GLU A 81 18.82 1.39 -2.52
C GLU A 81 17.55 2.04 -1.96
N GLN A 82 17.54 3.36 -1.76
CA GLN A 82 16.35 4.08 -1.34
C GLN A 82 15.17 3.91 -2.31
N ILE A 83 15.44 3.94 -3.63
CA ILE A 83 14.40 3.72 -4.66
C ILE A 83 13.87 2.28 -4.60
N LEU A 84 14.76 1.30 -4.38
CA LEU A 84 14.36 -0.09 -4.25
C LEU A 84 13.51 -0.29 -2.99
N SER A 85 13.90 0.33 -1.89
CA SER A 85 13.15 0.28 -0.63
C SER A 85 11.76 0.92 -0.76
N ASP A 86 11.66 2.09 -1.41
CA ASP A 86 10.37 2.73 -1.66
C ASP A 86 9.47 1.86 -2.57
N ARG A 87 10.06 1.13 -3.53
CA ARG A 87 9.32 0.14 -4.33
C ARG A 87 8.87 -1.06 -3.50
N ALA A 88 9.72 -1.58 -2.61
CA ALA A 88 9.39 -2.69 -1.72
C ALA A 88 8.21 -2.34 -0.80
N VAL A 89 8.21 -1.13 -0.22
CA VAL A 89 7.08 -0.58 0.54
C VAL A 89 5.80 -0.56 -0.29
N GLY A 90 5.86 -0.04 -1.54
CA GLY A 90 4.72 0.00 -2.44
C GLY A 90 4.19 -1.39 -2.81
N GLN A 91 5.07 -2.35 -3.05
CA GLN A 91 4.69 -3.75 -3.32
C GLN A 91 4.03 -4.41 -2.10
N ALA A 92 4.58 -4.20 -0.90
CA ALA A 92 4.02 -4.72 0.33
C ALA A 92 2.62 -4.15 0.62
N ASP A 93 2.41 -2.84 0.40
CA ASP A 93 1.09 -2.20 0.53
C ASP A 93 0.06 -2.83 -0.42
N ILE A 94 0.41 -3.04 -1.69
CA ILE A 94 -0.46 -3.69 -2.68
C ILE A 94 -0.82 -5.11 -2.23
N LEU A 95 0.16 -5.91 -1.81
CA LEU A 95 -0.10 -7.27 -1.32
C LEU A 95 -1.10 -7.28 -0.17
N VAL A 96 -0.95 -6.36 0.78
CA VAL A 96 -1.83 -6.25 1.94
C VAL A 96 -3.24 -5.87 1.52
N ARG A 97 -3.41 -4.90 0.61
CA ARG A 97 -4.72 -4.47 0.08
C ARG A 97 -5.45 -5.56 -0.67
N LEU A 98 -4.73 -6.48 -1.30
CA LEU A 98 -5.29 -7.62 -2.03
C LEU A 98 -5.67 -8.80 -1.13
N LEU A 99 -5.28 -8.79 0.15
CA LEU A 99 -5.61 -9.88 1.07
C LEU A 99 -7.13 -10.00 1.30
N PRO A 100 -7.70 -11.21 1.29
CA PRO A 100 -9.10 -11.46 1.62
C PRO A 100 -9.33 -11.44 3.15
N ILE A 101 -8.92 -10.35 3.82
CA ILE A 101 -9.09 -10.13 5.26
C ILE A 101 -9.90 -8.86 5.50
N LYS A 102 -10.84 -8.92 6.45
CA LYS A 102 -11.62 -7.76 6.87
C LYS A 102 -10.70 -6.62 7.35
N GLY A 103 -10.88 -5.45 6.75
CA GLY A 103 -10.12 -4.26 7.13
C GLY A 103 -8.70 -4.21 6.55
N SER A 104 -8.38 -5.03 5.54
CA SER A 104 -7.09 -4.97 4.85
C SER A 104 -6.72 -3.56 4.38
N GLY A 105 -7.63 -2.80 3.75
CA GLY A 105 -7.34 -1.42 3.36
C GLY A 105 -7.06 -0.47 4.53
N VAL A 106 -7.68 -0.69 5.70
CA VAL A 106 -7.38 0.08 6.92
C VAL A 106 -6.00 -0.30 7.45
N ALA A 107 -5.69 -1.59 7.52
CA ALA A 107 -4.38 -2.08 7.95
C ALA A 107 -3.27 -1.57 7.02
N ALA A 108 -3.51 -1.51 5.71
CA ALA A 108 -2.59 -0.96 4.73
C ALA A 108 -2.34 0.55 4.96
N ASN A 109 -3.39 1.34 5.18
CA ASN A 109 -3.23 2.77 5.50
C ASN A 109 -2.48 2.99 6.82
N TRP A 110 -2.81 2.21 7.85
CA TRP A 110 -2.13 2.25 9.15
C TRP A 110 -0.66 1.87 9.02
N ALA A 111 -0.37 0.81 8.26
CA ALA A 111 1.00 0.37 8.01
C ALA A 111 1.79 1.40 7.21
N GLY A 112 1.20 1.99 6.18
CA GLY A 112 1.82 3.07 5.40
C GLY A 112 2.23 4.26 6.27
N HIS A 113 1.39 4.64 7.24
CA HIS A 113 1.74 5.70 8.19
C HIS A 113 2.90 5.29 9.11
N GLN A 114 2.86 4.09 9.70
CA GLN A 114 3.97 3.60 10.54
C GLN A 114 5.29 3.49 9.78
N LEU A 115 5.27 3.03 8.53
CA LEU A 115 6.45 2.97 7.67
C LEU A 115 7.00 4.36 7.37
N ALA A 116 6.13 5.34 7.13
CA ALA A 116 6.55 6.73 6.93
C ALA A 116 7.18 7.32 8.20
N GLU A 117 6.62 7.03 9.38
CA GLU A 117 7.19 7.46 10.66
C GLU A 117 8.53 6.78 10.95
N MET A 118 8.68 5.47 10.68
CA MET A 118 9.97 4.77 10.78
C MET A 118 11.01 5.36 9.82
N LYS A 119 10.62 5.64 8.58
CA LYS A 119 11.46 6.31 7.58
C LYS A 119 11.92 7.68 8.05
N ARG A 120 11.00 8.48 8.62
CA ARG A 120 11.32 9.78 9.20
C ARG A 120 12.27 9.66 10.40
N ALA A 121 11.99 8.71 11.30
CA ALA A 121 12.79 8.46 12.49
C ALA A 121 14.18 7.87 12.18
N SER A 122 14.37 7.23 11.02
CA SER A 122 15.66 6.67 10.59
C SER A 122 16.79 7.70 10.59
N ALA A 123 16.47 8.96 10.28
CA ALA A 123 17.44 10.06 10.27
C ALA A 123 17.97 10.42 11.67
N THR A 124 17.20 10.13 12.72
CA THR A 124 17.52 10.51 14.11
C THR A 124 17.90 9.33 14.98
N PHE A 125 17.27 8.18 14.78
CA PHE A 125 17.33 7.03 15.71
C PHE A 125 17.94 5.76 15.09
N GLY A 126 18.39 5.78 13.83
CA GLY A 126 19.18 4.72 13.18
C GLY A 126 18.79 3.30 13.60
N TYR A 127 19.55 2.71 14.54
CA TYR A 127 19.38 1.32 15.01
C TYR A 127 18.45 1.13 16.22
N GLN A 128 17.94 2.18 16.85
CA GLN A 128 17.05 2.07 18.02
C GLN A 128 15.59 1.80 17.66
N LEU A 129 15.30 1.52 16.39
CA LEU A 129 13.95 1.26 15.88
C LEU A 129 13.50 -0.20 16.03
N ASP A 130 14.38 -1.10 16.49
CA ASP A 130 14.06 -2.53 16.70
C ASP A 130 12.79 -2.75 17.56
N PRO A 131 12.56 -2.03 18.68
CA PRO A 131 11.32 -2.18 19.45
C PRO A 131 10.08 -1.74 18.66
N ALA A 132 10.20 -0.69 17.85
CA ALA A 132 9.09 -0.19 17.03
C ALA A 132 8.74 -1.18 15.90
N ILE A 133 9.75 -1.81 15.30
CA ILE A 133 9.55 -2.89 14.30
C ILE A 133 8.89 -4.10 14.95
N ALA A 134 9.31 -4.47 16.17
CA ALA A 134 8.70 -5.57 16.91
C ALA A 134 7.22 -5.30 17.21
N GLU A 135 6.87 -4.10 17.72
CA GLU A 135 5.47 -3.72 17.96
C GLU A 135 4.67 -3.72 16.65
N PHE A 136 5.23 -3.17 15.57
CA PHE A 136 4.61 -3.14 14.26
C PHE A 136 4.25 -4.55 13.77
N ARG A 137 5.21 -5.48 13.80
CA ARG A 137 5.00 -6.89 13.48
C ARG A 137 3.91 -7.50 14.36
N ASP A 138 3.98 -7.30 15.67
CA ASP A 138 3.08 -7.94 16.62
C ASP A 138 1.63 -7.44 16.43
N ARG A 139 1.45 -6.16 16.08
CA ARG A 139 0.14 -5.60 15.69
C ARG A 139 -0.39 -6.19 14.38
N LEU A 140 0.47 -6.43 13.39
CA LEU A 140 0.08 -7.11 12.15
C LEU A 140 -0.32 -8.57 12.39
N ILE A 141 0.38 -9.27 13.29
CA ILE A 141 0.04 -10.63 13.71
C ILE A 141 -1.31 -10.65 14.46
N GLU A 142 -1.54 -9.72 15.39
CA GLU A 142 -2.83 -9.60 16.07
C GLU A 142 -3.96 -9.26 15.07
N TRP A 143 -3.68 -8.46 14.04
CA TRP A 143 -4.64 -8.22 12.96
C TRP A 143 -4.93 -9.48 12.15
N GLN A 144 -3.92 -10.28 11.81
CA GLN A 144 -4.10 -11.56 11.14
C GLN A 144 -4.99 -12.51 11.95
N ASN A 145 -4.79 -12.54 13.28
CA ASN A 145 -5.52 -13.42 14.19
C ASN A 145 -6.94 -12.90 14.51
N LYS A 146 -7.10 -11.60 14.73
CA LYS A 146 -8.35 -10.93 15.15
C LYS A 146 -8.63 -9.67 14.31
N PRO A 147 -8.94 -9.82 13.00
CA PRO A 147 -9.01 -8.68 12.08
C PRO A 147 -10.11 -7.68 12.44
N GLY A 148 -11.24 -8.15 13.00
CA GLY A 148 -12.32 -7.28 13.43
C GLY A 148 -11.96 -6.36 14.60
N ARG A 149 -11.16 -6.84 15.56
CA ARG A 149 -10.70 -6.06 16.71
C ARG A 149 -9.57 -5.12 16.29
N ALA A 150 -8.56 -5.65 15.62
CA ALA A 150 -7.39 -4.88 15.20
C ALA A 150 -7.78 -3.75 14.22
N ARG A 151 -8.75 -3.98 13.33
CA ARG A 151 -9.29 -2.91 12.47
C ARG A 151 -9.75 -1.70 13.27
N LYS A 152 -10.45 -1.89 14.39
CA LYS A 152 -10.93 -0.77 15.23
C LYS A 152 -9.76 -0.02 15.86
N ILE A 153 -8.75 -0.75 16.32
CA ILE A 153 -7.51 -0.17 16.88
C ILE A 153 -6.81 0.67 15.81
N PHE A 154 -6.61 0.12 14.61
CA PHE A 154 -5.98 0.84 13.50
C PHE A 154 -6.79 2.07 13.06
N GLN A 155 -8.12 1.98 13.04
CA GLN A 155 -8.97 3.15 12.76
C GLN A 155 -8.79 4.24 13.81
N ASN A 156 -8.79 3.86 15.09
CA ASN A 156 -8.58 4.82 16.18
C ASN A 156 -7.18 5.47 16.13
N ASP A 157 -6.14 4.69 15.83
CA ASP A 157 -4.78 5.22 15.63
C ASP A 157 -4.73 6.21 14.46
N LEU A 158 -5.32 5.85 13.31
CA LEU A 158 -5.41 6.73 12.14
C LEU A 158 -6.18 8.02 12.42
N GLU A 159 -7.27 7.92 13.18
CA GLU A 159 -8.03 9.10 13.63
C GLU A 159 -7.18 9.97 14.56
N ARG A 160 -6.48 9.36 15.53
CA ARG A 160 -5.59 10.08 16.45
C ARG A 160 -4.50 10.85 15.69
N TRP A 161 -3.80 10.21 14.77
CA TRP A 161 -2.77 10.85 13.96
C TRP A 161 -3.31 11.98 13.09
N ARG A 162 -4.53 11.84 12.56
CA ARG A 162 -5.18 12.91 11.80
C ARG A 162 -5.39 14.16 12.66
N PHE A 163 -5.79 13.99 13.91
CA PHE A 163 -5.94 15.11 14.85
C PHE A 163 -4.59 15.70 15.24
N GLU A 164 -3.58 14.87 15.57
CA GLU A 164 -2.22 15.32 15.90
C GLU A 164 -1.61 16.17 14.77
N ASN A 165 -1.75 15.75 13.51
CA ASN A 165 -1.25 16.52 12.36
C ASN A 165 -1.98 17.85 12.16
N THR A 166 -3.31 17.87 12.34
CA THR A 166 -4.11 19.10 12.15
C THR A 166 -3.75 20.16 13.18
N ASP A 167 -3.50 19.76 14.43
CA ASP A 167 -3.10 20.68 15.49
C ASP A 167 -1.66 21.17 15.30
N GLY A 168 -0.76 20.29 14.82
CA GLY A 168 0.60 20.66 14.42
C GLY A 168 0.63 21.71 13.30
N GLU A 169 -0.10 21.48 12.22
CA GLU A 169 -0.19 22.43 11.09
C GLU A 169 -0.74 23.80 11.52
N ARG A 170 -1.80 23.82 12.35
CA ARG A 170 -2.33 25.07 12.91
C ARG A 170 -1.29 25.82 13.73
N SER A 171 -0.48 25.12 14.52
CA SER A 171 0.55 25.75 15.34
C SER A 171 1.69 26.36 14.50
N VAL A 172 2.07 25.72 13.40
CA VAL A 172 3.09 26.24 12.47
C VAL A 172 2.55 27.47 11.73
N LEU A 173 1.30 27.45 11.27
CA LEU A 173 0.67 28.62 10.65
C LEU A 173 0.59 29.80 11.61
N GLN A 174 0.20 29.57 12.87
CA GLN A 174 0.19 30.62 13.90
C GLN A 174 1.58 31.19 14.20
N GLN A 175 2.63 30.35 14.22
CA GLN A 175 4.00 30.82 14.38
C GLN A 175 4.46 31.66 13.19
N GLN A 176 4.09 31.26 11.98
CA GLN A 176 4.39 32.01 10.76
C GLN A 176 3.67 33.37 10.77
N ASP A 177 2.39 33.42 11.13
CA ASP A 177 1.63 34.66 11.27
C ASP A 177 2.23 35.58 12.35
N ALA A 178 2.64 35.02 13.50
CA ALA A 178 3.28 35.77 14.57
C ALA A 178 4.66 36.33 14.15
N TRP A 179 5.44 35.56 13.40
CA TRP A 179 6.73 36.00 12.86
C TRP A 179 6.55 37.11 11.82
N VAL A 180 5.56 36.99 10.93
CA VAL A 180 5.19 38.05 9.98
C VAL A 180 4.74 39.31 10.74
N ALA A 181 3.91 39.17 11.77
CA ALA A 181 3.47 40.29 12.60
C ALA A 181 4.62 41.00 13.31
N GLN A 182 5.62 40.26 13.79
CA GLN A 182 6.84 40.83 14.40
C GLN A 182 7.69 41.58 13.37
N GLN A 183 7.92 41.00 12.19
CA GLN A 183 8.63 41.66 11.09
C GLN A 183 7.93 42.95 10.65
N HIS A 184 6.60 42.94 10.52
CA HIS A 184 5.83 44.15 10.25
C HIS A 184 5.99 45.17 11.39
N HIS A 185 5.88 44.77 12.65
CA HIS A 185 6.04 45.69 13.78
C HIS A 185 7.44 46.33 13.79
N GLU A 186 8.50 45.57 13.51
CA GLU A 186 9.88 46.08 13.44
C GLU A 186 10.11 47.04 12.26
N GLN A 187 9.53 46.77 11.09
CA GLN A 187 9.65 47.63 9.90
C GLN A 187 8.89 48.96 10.04
N TYR A 188 7.76 48.97 10.77
CA TYR A 188 6.94 50.17 10.97
C TYR A 188 7.15 50.85 12.34
N ALA A 189 7.96 50.29 13.24
CA ALA A 189 8.35 50.90 14.53
C ALA A 189 9.66 51.70 14.47
N ALA A 190 10.27 51.91 13.30
CA ALA A 190 11.33 52.90 13.15
C ALA A 190 10.75 54.29 13.48
N PRO A 191 11.38 55.07 14.38
CA PRO A 191 10.83 56.34 14.82
C PRO A 191 10.80 57.30 13.63
N VAL A 192 9.67 57.97 13.46
CA VAL A 192 9.55 59.22 12.68
C VAL A 192 10.53 60.26 13.23
N ALA A 193 11.78 60.17 12.80
CA ALA A 193 12.80 61.16 13.03
C ALA A 193 13.38 61.57 11.67
N SER A 194 12.89 62.73 11.20
CA SER A 194 13.49 63.59 10.18
C SER A 194 13.39 63.13 8.74
N GLU A 195 12.42 63.68 8.00
CA GLU A 195 12.60 63.99 6.58
C GLU A 195 11.70 65.17 6.21
N GLN A 196 12.14 66.36 6.64
CA GLN A 196 11.68 67.60 6.04
C GLN A 196 12.40 67.77 4.69
N THR A 197 11.56 67.77 3.66
CA THR A 197 11.85 67.93 2.25
C THR A 197 12.63 69.21 1.96
N THR A 198 13.79 69.09 1.30
CA THR A 198 14.32 70.15 0.43
C THR A 198 14.61 69.53 -0.93
N ALA A 199 13.73 69.83 -1.87
CA ALA A 199 13.96 69.61 -3.29
C ALA A 199 15.01 70.61 -3.77
N ASP A 200 16.10 70.11 -4.36
CA ASP A 200 17.02 70.94 -5.12
C ASP A 200 17.05 70.48 -6.58
N SER A 201 17.02 71.47 -7.47
CA SER A 201 16.82 71.34 -8.90
C SER A 201 18.14 71.71 -9.61
N GLY A 202 18.66 70.84 -10.48
CA GLY A 202 19.81 71.19 -11.33
C GLY A 202 20.25 70.08 -12.30
N PRO A 203 20.85 70.39 -13.47
CA PRO A 203 20.38 69.85 -14.75
C PRO A 203 21.32 68.84 -15.46
N LEU A 204 20.68 68.09 -16.38
CA LEU A 204 21.15 67.50 -17.65
C LEU A 204 22.67 67.31 -17.88
N SER A 205 23.06 66.06 -18.12
CA SER A 205 24.14 65.73 -19.06
C SER A 205 23.82 64.44 -19.81
N ALA A 206 23.66 64.61 -21.12
CA ALA A 206 23.49 63.57 -22.11
C ALA A 206 24.85 62.97 -22.48
N LEU A 207 24.92 61.64 -22.64
CA LEU A 207 25.98 60.99 -23.43
C LEU A 207 25.41 59.74 -24.14
N THR A 208 25.04 59.97 -25.41
CA THR A 208 25.35 59.16 -26.61
C THR A 208 25.73 57.68 -26.48
N THR A 209 24.90 56.84 -27.10
CA THR A 209 25.13 55.48 -27.68
C THR A 209 26.21 55.47 -28.77
N PRO A 210 26.90 54.34 -29.09
CA PRO A 210 26.30 53.26 -29.92
C PRO A 210 26.75 51.79 -29.68
N VAL A 211 25.82 50.89 -30.03
CA VAL A 211 25.94 49.59 -30.73
C VAL A 211 27.30 48.85 -30.72
N ASP A 212 27.25 47.59 -30.30
CA ASP A 212 27.95 46.51 -31.00
C ASP A 212 27.11 45.21 -31.00
N SER A 213 27.31 44.43 -32.05
CA SER A 213 26.49 43.33 -32.58
C SER A 213 27.21 42.00 -32.37
N GLY A 214 26.46 40.91 -32.21
CA GLY A 214 27.00 39.54 -32.14
C GLY A 214 25.95 38.62 -31.53
N GLU A 215 24.93 38.18 -32.27
CA GLU A 215 24.97 37.11 -33.28
C GLU A 215 25.31 35.73 -32.67
N GLY A 216 24.28 34.87 -32.65
CA GLY A 216 24.41 33.41 -32.75
C GLY A 216 24.66 32.63 -31.46
N ASN A 217 23.62 32.05 -30.86
CA ASN A 217 23.45 30.59 -30.98
C ASN A 217 22.07 30.13 -30.50
N ASP A 218 21.28 29.64 -31.44
CA ASP A 218 20.24 28.64 -31.23
C ASP A 218 20.83 27.42 -30.51
N THR A 219 20.08 26.79 -29.59
CA THR A 219 20.05 25.32 -29.45
C THR A 219 19.02 24.87 -28.41
N ALA A 220 17.82 24.58 -28.90
CA ALA A 220 17.02 23.42 -28.50
C ALA A 220 16.21 23.01 -29.76
N PRO A 221 15.74 21.75 -29.93
CA PRO A 221 15.90 20.54 -29.13
C PRO A 221 16.46 19.35 -29.94
N THR A 222 16.92 18.26 -29.30
CA THR A 222 17.13 17.00 -30.03
C THR A 222 16.47 15.82 -29.33
N SER A 223 15.39 15.37 -29.98
CA SER A 223 14.65 14.15 -29.69
C SER A 223 15.49 12.91 -29.91
N ARG A 224 15.32 12.00 -28.96
CA ARG A 224 15.70 10.59 -28.91
C ARG A 224 15.02 9.81 -30.05
N LEU A 225 15.79 9.22 -30.97
CA LEU A 225 15.37 8.10 -31.84
C LEU A 225 16.59 7.51 -32.56
N GLY A 226 16.89 6.22 -32.33
CA GLY A 226 17.93 5.51 -33.10
C GLY A 226 18.55 4.28 -32.42
N GLN A 227 17.79 3.19 -32.33
CA GLN A 227 18.27 1.81 -32.58
C GLN A 227 17.68 1.41 -33.96
N PRO A 228 18.34 0.59 -34.80
CA PRO A 228 18.78 -0.81 -34.56
C PRO A 228 20.22 -1.06 -35.09
N VAL A 229 20.92 -2.19 -34.93
CA VAL A 229 20.65 -3.65 -35.00
C VAL A 229 21.62 -4.35 -34.06
#